data_AF-A0A5K0VDY2-F1
#
_entry.id   AF-A0A5K0VDY2-F1
#
_cell.length_a   1.000
_cell.length_b   1.000
_cell.length_c   1.000
_cell.angle_alpha   90.00
_cell.angle_beta   90.00
_cell.angle_gamma   90.00
#
_symmetry.space_group_name_H-M   'P 1'
#
loop_
_entity.id
_entity.type
_entity.pdbx_description
1 polymer ?
#
loop_
_entity_poly.entity_id
_entity_poly.type
_entity_poly.pdbx_seq_one_letter_code
_entity_poly.pdbx_strand_id
1 'polypeptide(L)' 'NLRPEIPRCCPNSLANIMKKCWDANPEKRPDMDEVVRMLESLDTSKGGGMIPDDEANGCFCFVPQRGP' A
#
# COMPACT_ATOMS: atom_id res chain seq x y z
N ASN A 1 14.22 -14.77 5.71
CA ASN A 1 12.86 -14.27 5.39
C ASN A 1 12.78 -12.78 5.65
N LEU A 2 13.21 -11.97 4.68
CA LEU A 2 13.11 -10.51 4.77
C LEU A 2 11.78 -10.08 4.14
N ARG A 3 10.95 -9.41 4.93
CA ARG A 3 9.77 -8.68 4.45
C ARG A 3 10.17 -7.20 4.43
N PRO A 4 9.95 -6.46 3.34
CA PRO A 4 10.30 -5.06 3.29
C PRO A 4 9.48 -4.25 4.32
N GLU A 5 10.04 -3.13 4.76
CA GLU A 5 9.28 -2.15 5.53
C GLU A 5 8.20 -1.54 4.63
N ILE A 6 6.99 -1.36 5.18
CA ILE A 6 5.90 -0.72 4.45
C ILE A 6 6.14 0.79 4.45
N PRO A 7 6.28 1.44 3.28
CA PRO A 7 6.50 2.89 3.22
C PRO A 7 5.39 3.67 3.90
N ARG A 8 5.71 4.82 4.50
CA ARG A 8 4.73 5.70 5.17
C ARG A 8 3.66 6.27 4.22
N CYS A 9 3.92 6.26 2.92
CA CYS A 9 2.98 6.70 1.89
C CYS A 9 2.01 5.60 1.42
N CYS A 10 2.18 4.35 1.90
CA CYS A 10 1.32 3.23 1.54
C CYS A 10 -0.07 3.40 2.21
N PRO A 11 -1.17 3.36 1.44
CA PRO A 11 -2.52 3.37 2.02
C PRO A 11 -2.72 2.22 3.01
N ASN A 12 -3.39 2.48 4.14
CA ASN A 12 -3.61 1.48 5.18
C ASN A 12 -4.27 0.20 4.65
N SER A 13 -5.21 0.34 3.70
CA SER A 13 -5.90 -0.78 3.05
C SER A 13 -4.91 -1.69 2.31
N LEU A 14 -4.01 -1.13 1.51
CA LEU A 14 -2.97 -1.89 0.82
C LEU A 14 -1.96 -2.50 1.81
N ALA A 15 -1.52 -1.72 2.80
CA ALA A 15 -0.62 -2.21 3.85
C ALA A 15 -1.19 -3.42 4.61
N ASN A 16 -2.50 -3.44 4.87
CA ASN A 16 -3.18 -4.55 5.53
C ASN A 16 -3.22 -5.80 4.64
N ILE A 17 -3.45 -5.65 3.33
CA ILE A 17 -3.38 -6.76 2.37
C ILE A 17 -1.98 -7.37 2.36
N MET A 18 -0.94 -6.54 2.30
CA MET A 18 0.46 -7.00 2.35
C MET A 18 0.73 -7.81 3.63
N LYS A 19 0.31 -7.31 4.80
CA LYS A 19 0.48 -8.01 6.09
C LYS A 19 -0.22 -9.37 6.12
N LYS A 20 -1.46 -9.46 5.61
CA LYS A 20 -2.21 -10.72 5.52
C LYS A 20 -1.51 -11.73 4.60
N CYS A 21 -1.11 -11.30 3.41
CA CYS A 21 -0.41 -12.17 2.45
C CYS A 21 0.92 -12.69 3.01
N TRP A 22 1.56 -11.91 3.87
CA TRP A 22 2.85 -12.22 4.46
C TRP A 22 2.75 -12.76 5.88
N ASP A 23 1.61 -13.27 6.33
CA ASP A 23 1.48 -13.85 7.68
C ASP A 23 2.52 -14.97 7.90
N ALA A 24 3.04 -15.06 9.12
CA ALA A 24 4.01 -16.08 9.51
C ALA A 24 3.38 -17.47 9.51
N ASN A 25 2.09 -17.57 9.87
CA ASN A 25 1.32 -18.79 9.73
C ASN A 25 0.76 -18.91 8.29
N PRO A 26 1.12 -19.95 7.52
CA PRO A 26 0.57 -20.15 6.19
C PRO A 26 -0.96 -20.31 6.17
N GLU A 27 -1.57 -20.87 7.22
CA GLU A 27 -3.03 -21.06 7.30
C GLU A 27 -3.82 -19.75 7.44
N LYS A 28 -3.14 -18.66 7.83
CA LYS A 28 -3.75 -17.32 7.93
C LYS A 28 -3.68 -16.54 6.62
N ARG A 29 -2.98 -17.07 5.62
CA ARG A 29 -2.83 -16.38 4.34
C ARG A 29 -4.13 -16.53 3.53
N PRO A 30 -4.58 -15.44 2.89
CA PRO A 30 -5.76 -15.47 2.03
C PRO A 30 -5.51 -16.33 0.78
N ASP A 31 -6.57 -16.96 0.29
CA ASP A 31 -6.58 -17.57 -1.05
C ASP A 31 -6.47 -16.49 -2.13
N MET A 32 -5.96 -16.87 -3.32
CA MET A 32 -5.76 -15.90 -4.40
C MET A 32 -7.04 -15.19 -4.83
N ASP A 33 -8.19 -15.89 -4.79
CA ASP A 33 -9.49 -15.27 -5.07
C ASP A 33 -9.86 -14.18 -4.05
N GLU A 34 -9.52 -14.39 -2.77
CA GLU A 34 -9.69 -13.36 -1.73
C GLU A 34 -8.73 -12.20 -1.96
N VAL A 35 -7.47 -12.47 -2.33
CA VAL A 35 -6.47 -11.43 -2.67
C VAL A 35 -6.96 -10.55 -3.81
N VAL A 36 -7.46 -11.13 -4.89
CA VAL A 36 -8.01 -10.38 -6.04
C VAL A 36 -9.17 -9.49 -5.59
N ARG A 37 -10.13 -10.03 -4.84
CA ARG A 37 -11.27 -9.24 -4.32
C ARG A 37 -10.83 -8.10 -3.41
N MET A 38 -9.86 -8.35 -2.53
CA MET A 38 -9.31 -7.31 -1.66
C MET A 38 -8.65 -6.20 -2.48
N LEU A 39 -7.87 -6.55 -3.51
CA LEU A 39 -7.20 -5.58 -4.38
C LEU A 39 -8.19 -4.77 -5.23
N GLU A 40 -9.21 -5.41 -5.80
CA GLU A 40 -10.27 -4.74 -6.57
C GLU A 40 -11.09 -3.78 -5.72
N SER A 41 -11.22 -4.04 -4.42
CA SER A 41 -11.92 -3.16 -3.47
C SER A 41 -11.14 -1.89 -3.09
N LEU A 42 -9.87 -1.77 -3.50
CA LEU A 42 -9.05 -0.61 -3.18
C LEU A 42 -9.47 0.61 -4.01
N ASP A 43 -9.99 1.63 -3.34
CA ASP A 43 -10.25 2.91 -3.96
C ASP A 43 -8.93 3.71 -4.09
N THR A 44 -8.29 3.57 -5.25
CA THR A 44 -7.05 4.31 -5.58
C THR A 44 -7.31 5.76 -5.97
N SER A 45 -8.58 6.16 -6.16
CA SER A 45 -8.95 7.52 -6.57
C SER A 45 -8.78 8.56 -5.45
N LYS A 46 -8.78 8.11 -4.18
CA LYS A 46 -8.65 8.98 -3.00
C LYS A 46 -7.25 9.01 -2.40
N GLY A 47 -6.35 8.16 -2.88
CA GLY A 47 -4.93 8.24 -2.52
C GLY A 47 -4.24 9.28 -3.40
N GLY A 48 -3.42 10.16 -2.84
CA GLY A 48 -2.59 11.11 -3.59
C GLY A 48 -1.47 10.47 -4.46
N GLY A 49 -1.72 9.30 -5.06
CA GLY A 49 -0.77 8.52 -5.86
C GLY A 49 0.36 7.89 -5.05
N MET A 50 1.07 6.92 -5.63
CA MET A 50 2.42 6.56 -5.17
C MET A 50 3.38 7.61 -5.75
N ILE A 51 4.19 8.26 -4.91
CA ILE A 51 5.27 9.12 -5.42
C ILE A 51 6.33 8.18 -6.01
N PRO A 52 6.74 8.32 -7.28
CA PRO A 52 7.85 7.55 -7.82
C PRO A 52 9.14 7.90 -7.06
N ASP A 53 9.96 6.88 -6.77
CA ASP A 53 11.21 6.99 -5.99
C ASP A 53 12.21 8.04 -6.53
N ASP A 54 12.04 8.50 -7.77
CA ASP A 54 13.00 9.35 -8.49
C ASP A 54 12.78 10.88 -8.32
N GLU A 55 11.65 11.34 -7.76
CA GLU A 55 11.32 12.78 -7.76
C GLU A 55 11.54 13.47 -6.39
N ALA A 56 12.71 13.26 -5.79
CA ALA A 56 13.12 13.93 -4.55
C ALA A 56 13.70 15.35 -4.75
N ASN A 57 13.37 16.05 -5.85
CA ASN A 57 13.89 17.41 -6.15
C ASN A 57 12.81 18.48 -6.46
N GLY A 58 11.52 18.21 -6.18
CA GLY A 58 10.44 19.17 -6.39
C GLY A 58 10.19 20.10 -5.19
N CYS A 59 10.03 21.39 -5.44
CA CYS A 59 9.66 22.42 -4.45
C CYS A 59 8.44 21.99 -3.60
N PHE A 60 8.55 22.09 -2.28
CA PHE A 60 7.53 21.74 -1.26
C PHE A 60 6.15 22.41 -1.44
N CYS A 61 5.97 23.31 -2.39
CA CYS A 61 4.72 24.03 -2.66
C CYS A 61 3.73 23.27 -3.57
N PHE A 62 4.15 22.23 -4.30
CA PHE A 62 3.28 21.49 -5.23
C PHE A 62 2.95 20.06 -4.77
N VAL A 63 3.41 19.65 -3.58
CA VAL A 63 3.09 18.32 -3.06
C VAL A 63 1.64 18.33 -2.57
N PRO A 64 0.75 17.45 -3.09
CA PRO A 64 -0.61 17.36 -2.59
C PRO A 64 -0.57 16.99 -1.10
N GLN A 65 -1.08 17.88 -0.25
CA GLN A 65 -1.32 17.61 1.16
C GLN A 65 -2.27 16.41 1.24
N ARG A 66 -1.77 15.26 1.67
CA ARG A 66 -2.61 14.07 1.87
C ARG A 66 -3.47 14.29 3.11
N GLY A 67 -4.76 14.05 2.96
CA GLY A 67 -5.74 14.15 4.05
C GLY A 67 -5.53 13.08 5.13
N PRO A 68 -6.20 13.23 6.28
CA PRO A 68 -6.08 12.35 7.45
C PRO A 68 -6.47 10.89 7.17
#